data_AF-A0AAW5EKJ3-F1
#
_entry.id   AF-A0AAW5EKJ3-F1
#
_cell.length_a   1.000
_cell.length_b   1.000
_cell.length_c   1.000
_cell.angle_alpha   90.00
_cell.angle_beta   90.00
_cell.angle_gamma   90.00
#
_symmetry.space_group_name_H-M   'P 1'
#
loop_
_entity.id
_entity.type
_entity.pdbx_description
1 polymer ?
#
loop_
_entity_poly.entity_id
_entity_poly.type
_entity_poly.pdbx_seq_one_letter_code
_entity_poly.pdbx_strand_id
1 'polypeptide(L)'
;LGMGGGIMLVNNTAYLFSICPENARARAYGILASCIFLGQFLSPIISQPIVRQLGLVDAFLIWAILNFIVCIVFLFLALLDNNIDMCI
;
A
#
# COMPACT_ATOMS: atom_id res chain seq x y z
N LEU A 1 -4.49 -13.43 1.37
CA LEU A 1 -4.80 -12.35 2.33
C LEU A 1 -4.21 -12.57 3.72
N GLY A 2 -4.30 -13.76 4.33
CA GLY A 2 -3.86 -14.00 5.72
C GLY A 2 -2.43 -13.53 6.06
N MET A 3 -1.40 -14.22 5.56
CA MET A 3 0.00 -13.88 5.88
C MET A 3 0.41 -12.49 5.38
N GLY A 4 0.15 -12.20 4.11
CA GLY A 4 0.53 -10.91 3.51
C GLY A 4 -0.14 -9.71 4.18
N GLY A 5 -1.44 -9.80 4.49
CA GLY A 5 -2.17 -8.73 5.16
C GLY A 5 -1.70 -8.52 6.61
N GLY A 6 -1.37 -9.60 7.32
CA GLY A 6 -0.78 -9.52 8.66
C GLY A 6 0.57 -8.80 8.67
N ILE A 7 1.47 -9.17 7.76
CA ILE A 7 2.78 -8.53 7.60
C ILE A 7 2.63 -7.05 7.24
N MET A 8 1.72 -6.73 6.31
CA MET A 8 1.50 -5.36 5.87
C MET A 8 0.98 -4.45 7.00
N LEU A 9 0.06 -4.96 7.83
CA LEU A 9 -0.49 -4.23 8.97
C LEU A 9 0.60 -3.86 9.99
N VAL A 10 1.43 -4.83 10.40
CA VAL A 10 2.47 -4.58 11.39
C VAL A 10 3.59 -3.70 10.84
N ASN A 11 3.99 -3.92 9.58
CA ASN A 11 5.10 -3.19 8.98
C ASN A 11 4.76 -1.72 8.69
N ASN A 12 3.56 -1.43 8.19
CA ASN A 12 3.11 -0.06 7.95
C ASN A 12 3.11 0.78 9.23
N THR A 13 2.67 0.18 10.35
CA THR A 13 2.64 0.86 11.64
C THR A 13 4.04 1.07 12.21
N ALA A 14 4.90 0.03 12.14
CA ALA A 14 6.27 0.11 12.61
C ALA A 14 7.09 1.17 11.84
N TYR A 15 6.97 1.19 10.52
CA TYR A 15 7.62 2.18 9.67
C TYR A 15 7.11 3.59 9.94
N LEU A 16 5.80 3.78 10.08
CA LEU A 16 5.25 5.09 10.40
C LEU A 16 5.80 5.63 11.73
N PHE A 17 5.94 4.77 12.74
CA PHE A 17 6.45 5.17 14.06
C PHE A 17 7.97 5.35 14.11
N SER A 18 8.73 4.77 13.18
CA SER A 18 10.17 5.01 13.09
C SER A 18 10.50 6.40 12.53
N ILE A 19 9.65 6.93 11.65
CA ILE A 19 9.83 8.26 11.03
C ILE A 19 9.04 9.39 11.73
N CYS A 20 8.09 9.06 12.60
CA CYS A 20 7.20 10.03 13.24
C CYS A 20 7.64 10.35 14.68
N PRO A 21 7.73 11.64 15.07
CA PRO A 21 8.03 12.04 16.44
C PRO A 21 6.93 11.60 17.41
N GLU A 22 7.30 11.29 18.65
CA GLU A 22 6.43 10.62 19.63
C GLU A 22 5.10 11.32 19.88
N ASN A 23 5.13 12.66 19.96
CA ASN A 23 3.97 13.50 20.17
C ASN A 23 2.96 13.49 19.01
N ALA A 24 3.38 13.08 17.81
CA ALA A 24 2.54 13.07 16.61
C ALA A 24 2.07 11.66 16.20
N ARG A 25 2.59 10.59 16.83
CA ARG A 25 2.30 9.19 16.47
C ARG A 25 0.81 8.86 16.41
N ALA A 26 0.02 9.30 17.39
CA ALA A 26 -1.42 9.05 17.43
C ALA A 26 -2.16 9.70 16.24
N ARG A 27 -1.80 10.94 15.89
CA ARG A 27 -2.37 11.65 14.75
C ARG A 27 -1.96 11.00 13.43
N ALA A 28 -0.68 10.66 13.28
CA ALA A 28 -0.15 10.00 12.08
C ALA A 28 -0.83 8.65 11.85
N TYR A 29 -0.97 7.83 12.90
CA TYR A 29 -1.67 6.55 12.81
C TYR A 29 -3.15 6.71 12.48
N GLY A 30 -3.81 7.72 13.06
CA GLY A 30 -5.19 8.06 12.71
C GLY A 30 -5.37 8.42 11.22
N ILE A 31 -4.40 9.13 10.62
CA ILE A 31 -4.40 9.42 9.18
C ILE A 31 -4.21 8.13 8.37
N LEU A 32 -3.24 7.28 8.73
CA LEU A 32 -3.00 6.00 8.06
C LEU A 32 -4.26 5.12 8.08
N ALA A 33 -4.88 4.96 9.25
CA ALA A 33 -6.13 4.20 9.40
C ALA A 33 -7.26 4.80 8.54
N SER A 34 -7.38 6.14 8.54
CA SER A 34 -8.37 6.84 7.72
C SER A 34 -8.16 6.58 6.23
N CYS A 35 -6.92 6.61 5.74
CA CYS A 35 -6.61 6.27 4.34
C CYS A 35 -6.95 4.82 3.99
N ILE A 36 -6.70 3.86 4.90
CA ILE A 36 -7.05 2.44 4.70
C ILE A 36 -8.56 2.28 4.56
N PHE A 37 -9.35 2.82 5.50
CA PHE A 37 -10.80 2.73 5.45
C PHE A 37 -11.37 3.47 4.25
N LEU A 38 -10.84 4.65 3.92
CA LEU A 38 -11.22 5.40 2.72
C LEU A 38 -11.04 4.53 1.46
N GLY A 39 -9.89 3.85 1.31
CA GLY A 39 -9.66 2.91 0.22
C GLY A 39 -10.68 1.76 0.19
N GLN A 40 -11.03 1.20 1.35
CA GLN A 40 -12.04 0.14 1.45
C GLN A 40 -13.44 0.62 1.04
N PHE A 41 -13.82 1.85 1.43
CA PHE A 41 -15.09 2.47 1.02
C PHE A 41 -15.13 2.82 -0.46
N LEU A 42 -14.03 3.33 -1.02
CA LEU A 42 -13.92 3.67 -2.45
C LEU A 42 -13.80 2.42 -3.33
N SER A 43 -13.29 1.32 -2.82
CA SER A 43 -13.08 0.08 -3.57
C SER A 43 -14.32 -0.34 -4.38
N PRO A 44 -15.53 -0.50 -3.80
CA PRO A 44 -16.71 -0.90 -4.58
C PRO A 44 -17.12 0.13 -5.63
N ILE A 45 -16.92 1.43 -5.38
CA ILE A 45 -17.23 2.49 -6.35
C ILE A 45 -16.39 2.32 -7.63
N ILE A 46 -15.14 1.91 -7.48
CA ILE A 46 -14.19 1.71 -8.57
C ILE A 46 -14.29 0.29 -9.15
N SER A 47 -14.36 -0.74 -8.30
CA SER A 47 -14.29 -2.14 -8.72
C SER A 47 -15.59 -2.66 -9.33
N GLN A 48 -16.76 -2.21 -8.84
CA GLN A 48 -18.06 -2.64 -9.36
C GLN A 48 -18.26 -2.36 -10.86
N PRO A 49 -17.96 -1.16 -11.41
CA PRO A 49 -18.09 -0.92 -12.85
C PRO A 49 -17.11 -1.77 -13.67
N ILE A 50 -15.89 -1.98 -13.18
CA ILE A 50 -14.88 -2.83 -13.84
C ILE A 50 -15.39 -4.27 -13.93
N VAL A 51 -15.86 -4.83 -12.81
CA VAL A 51 -16.43 -6.18 -12.76
C VAL A 51 -17.66 -6.30 -13.66
N ARG A 52 -18.51 -5.27 -13.75
CA ARG A 52 -19.69 -5.29 -14.61
C ARG A 52 -19.36 -5.31 -16.10
N GLN A 53 -18.26 -4.68 -16.51
CA GLN A 53 -17.87 -4.57 -17.92
C GLN A 53 -16.96 -5.72 -18.38
N LEU A 54 -16.04 -6.15 -17.53
CA LEU A 54 -14.98 -7.11 -17.88
C LEU A 54 -15.15 -8.47 -17.18
N GLY A 55 -16.02 -8.56 -16.18
CA GLY A 55 -16.15 -9.75 -15.35
C GLY A 55 -15.16 -9.80 -14.19
N LEU A 56 -15.33 -10.80 -13.35
CA LEU A 56 -14.62 -10.89 -12.07
C LEU A 56 -13.13 -11.24 -12.24
N VAL A 57 -12.82 -12.19 -13.12
CA VAL A 57 -11.44 -12.69 -13.34
C VAL A 57 -10.55 -11.56 -13.85
N ASP A 58 -11.01 -10.84 -14.87
CA ASP A 58 -10.25 -9.73 -15.46
C ASP A 58 -10.08 -8.57 -14.47
N ALA A 59 -11.09 -8.28 -13.66
CA ALA A 59 -10.97 -7.29 -12.59
C ALA A 59 -9.87 -7.67 -11.58
N PHE A 60 -9.79 -8.93 -11.16
CA PHE A 60 -8.70 -9.39 -10.29
C PHE A 60 -7.33 -9.31 -10.96
N LEU A 61 -7.25 -9.65 -12.25
CA LEU A 61 -5.99 -9.58 -13.01
C LEU A 61 -5.48 -8.14 -13.10
N ILE A 62 -6.37 -7.17 -13.35
CA ILE A 62 -6.04 -5.74 -13.34
C ILE A 62 -5.45 -5.33 -11.99
N TRP A 63 -6.11 -5.66 -10.88
CA TRP A 63 -5.61 -5.34 -9.54
C TRP A 63 -4.28 -6.03 -9.22
N ALA A 64 -4.07 -7.26 -9.68
CA ALA A 64 -2.82 -7.99 -9.50
C ALA A 64 -1.67 -7.31 -10.26
N ILE A 65 -1.88 -6.93 -11.53
CA ILE A 65 -0.88 -6.23 -12.35
C ILE A 65 -0.56 -4.86 -11.73
N LEU A 66 -1.57 -4.10 -11.30
CA LEU A 66 -1.38 -2.81 -10.64
C LEU A 66 -0.52 -2.94 -9.38
N ASN A 67 -0.84 -3.89 -8.49
CA ASN A 67 -0.05 -4.11 -7.27
C ASN A 67 1.37 -4.58 -7.60
N PHE A 68 1.54 -5.42 -8.63
CA PHE A 68 2.85 -5.87 -9.06
C PHE A 68 3.72 -4.70 -9.57
N ILE A 69 3.16 -3.79 -10.36
CA ILE A 69 3.87 -2.59 -10.83
C ILE A 69 4.29 -1.72 -9.64
N VAL A 70 3.41 -1.49 -8.65
CA VAL A 70 3.73 -0.72 -7.44
C VAL A 70 4.91 -1.37 -6.68
N CYS A 71 4.89 -2.70 -6.51
CA CYS A 71 6.00 -3.42 -5.89
C CYS A 71 7.32 -3.25 -6.65
N ILE A 72 7.28 -3.35 -7.98
CA ILE A 72 8.47 -3.20 -8.83
C ILE A 72 9.02 -1.76 -8.74
N VAL A 73 8.16 -0.75 -8.84
CA VAL A 73 8.57 0.66 -8.69
C VAL A 73 9.18 0.90 -7.31
N PHE A 74 8.55 0.41 -6.25
CA PHE A 74 9.07 0.57 -4.90
C PHE A 74 10.42 -0.13 -4.71
N LEU A 75 10.58 -1.34 -5.26
CA LEU A 75 11.86 -2.06 -5.25
C LEU A 75 12.95 -1.27 -6.00
N PHE A 76 12.65 -0.73 -7.18
CA PHE A 76 13.60 0.08 -7.93
C PHE A 76 14.00 1.36 -7.18
N LEU A 77 13.06 2.05 -6.55
CA LEU A 77 13.35 3.23 -5.73
C LEU A 77 14.21 2.87 -4.52
N ALA A 78 13.89 1.78 -3.82
CA ALA A 78 14.68 1.31 -2.68
C ALA A 78 16.11 0.90 -3.10
N LEU A 79 16.28 0.30 -4.27
CA LEU A 79 17.61 -0.04 -4.79
C LEU A 79 18.41 1.21 -5.19
N LEU A 80 17.75 2.24 -5.74
CA LEU A 80 18.41 3.51 -6.07
C LEU A 80 18.92 4.23 -4.83
N ASP A 81 18.12 4.26 -3.76
CA ASP A 81 18.47 4.87 -2.47
C ASP A 81 19.71 4.20 -1.86
N ASN A 82 19.71 2.87 -1.78
CA ASN A 82 20.86 2.08 -1.30
C ASN A 82 22.14 2.28 -2.14
N ASN A 83 22.01 2.55 -3.44
CA ASN A 83 23.16 2.77 -4.32
C ASN A 83 23.76 4.18 -4.17
N ILE A 84 23.00 5.16 -3.67
CA ILE A 84 23.48 6.52 -3.37
C ILE A 84 24.20 6.55 -2.02
N ASP A 85 23.68 5.85 -1.00
CA ASP A 85 24.32 5.75 0.32
C ASP A 85 25.68 5.02 0.30
N MET A 86 25.95 4.18 -0.71
CA MET A 86 27.25 3.51 -0.88
C MET A 86 28.30 4.40 -1.58
N CYS A 87 27.88 5.53 -2.17
CA CYS A 87 28.76 6.44 -2.92
C CYS A 87 29.19 7.68 -2.11
N ILE A 88 28.68 7.83 -0.88
CA ILE A 88 29.05 8.86 0.12
C ILE A 88 29.84 8.20 1.24
#